data_AF-A0A8T5TGI7-F1
#
_entry.id   AF-A0A8T5TGI7-F1
#
_cell.length_a   1.000
_cell.length_b   1.000
_cell.length_c   1.000
_cell.angle_alpha   90.00
_cell.angle_beta   90.00
_cell.angle_gamma   90.00
#
_symmetry.space_group_name_H-M   'P 1'
#
loop_
_entity.id
_entity.type
_entity.pdbx_description
1 polymer ?
#
loop_
_entity_poly.entity_id
_entity_poly.type
_entity_poly.pdbx_seq_one_letter_code
_entity_poly.pdbx_strand_id
1 'polypeptide(L)'
;MDEKSAKRRFQTSNILIGILMIFFSIIAIMYPEVTNLSVAFLLSIVLLITGLGRIVNASSDEKLTNLKAISRFISGAFALILSIVIILIIVSNPTQALDIWYLIVAIALLIIGGMRIILGIGSKKFDNWFRILTIIIGIVTVIFSILVLLIPELGGLYIIVLISISLLLNGIVRIILGIIGPK
;
A
#
# COMPACT_ATOMS: atom_id res chain seq x y z
N MET A 1 4.25 19.76 29.93
CA MET A 1 5.25 18.76 29.50
C MET A 1 6.52 19.52 29.17
N ASP A 2 7.65 19.17 29.78
CA ASP A 2 8.92 19.90 29.62
C ASP A 2 9.53 19.63 28.24
N GLU A 3 10.12 20.65 27.60
CA GLU A 3 10.74 20.58 26.27
C GLU A 3 11.81 19.48 26.18
N LYS A 4 12.58 19.31 27.26
CA LYS A 4 13.59 18.24 27.37
C LYS A 4 12.97 16.84 27.34
N SER A 5 11.79 16.67 27.95
CA SER A 5 11.06 15.40 27.94
C SER A 5 10.42 15.11 26.58
N ALA A 6 9.93 16.14 25.89
CA ALA A 6 9.40 16.02 24.53
C ALA A 6 10.48 15.60 23.54
N LYS A 7 11.66 16.23 23.62
CA LYS A 7 12.84 15.89 22.81
C LYS A 7 13.28 14.44 23.01
N ARG A 8 13.44 14.01 24.27
CA ARG A 8 13.80 12.61 24.58
C ARG A 8 12.78 11.62 24.06
N ARG A 9 11.48 11.89 24.23
CA ARG A 9 10.42 11.01 23.73
C ARG A 9 10.46 10.90 22.21
N PHE A 10 10.67 12.00 21.49
CA PHE A 10 10.82 11.98 20.03
C PHE A 10 12.00 11.11 19.58
N GLN A 11 13.16 11.28 20.23
CA GLN A 11 14.37 10.52 19.91
C GLN A 11 14.16 9.02 20.17
N THR A 12 13.68 8.66 21.35
CA THR A 12 13.42 7.26 21.71
C THR A 12 12.38 6.62 20.80
N SER A 13 11.28 7.31 20.50
CA SER A 13 10.25 6.79 19.60
C SER A 13 10.79 6.53 18.20
N ASN A 14 11.58 7.45 17.63
CA ASN A 14 12.11 7.27 16.29
C ASN A 14 13.17 6.17 16.21
N ILE A 15 14.04 6.05 17.20
CA ILE A 15 15.02 4.95 17.27
C ILE A 15 14.28 3.61 17.40
N LEU A 16 13.32 3.50 18.31
CA LEU A 16 12.58 2.25 18.53
C LEU A 16 11.76 1.84 17.30
N ILE A 17 11.02 2.78 16.70
CA ILE A 17 10.27 2.51 15.46
C ILE A 17 11.23 2.12 14.35
N GLY A 18 12.38 2.78 14.24
CA GLY A 18 13.38 2.47 13.22
C GLY A 18 13.95 1.07 13.35
N ILE A 19 14.30 0.64 14.57
CA ILE A 19 14.75 -0.74 14.85
C ILE A 19 13.65 -1.76 14.52
N LEU A 20 12.41 -1.50 14.94
CA LEU A 20 11.28 -2.37 14.62
C LEU A 20 11.07 -2.49 13.11
N MET A 21 11.17 -1.40 12.35
CA MET A 21 11.03 -1.42 10.90
C MET A 21 12.10 -2.27 10.22
N ILE A 22 13.37 -2.17 10.66
CA ILE A 22 14.46 -3.02 10.14
C ILE A 22 14.20 -4.49 10.48
N PHE A 23 13.80 -4.78 11.71
CA PHE A 23 13.46 -6.13 12.15
C PHE A 23 12.31 -6.73 11.32
N PHE A 24 11.23 -5.98 11.12
CA PHE A 24 10.10 -6.41 10.28
C PHE A 24 10.50 -6.55 8.80
N SER A 25 11.44 -5.74 8.29
CA SER A 25 11.97 -5.93 6.94
C SER A 25 12.70 -7.27 6.80
N ILE A 26 13.44 -7.71 7.81
CA ILE A 26 14.16 -8.99 7.76
C ILE A 26 13.15 -10.14 7.81
N ILE A 27 12.18 -10.07 8.74
CA ILE A 27 11.09 -11.05 8.82
C ILE A 27 10.32 -11.12 7.49
N ALA A 28 10.05 -9.97 6.88
CA ALA A 28 9.31 -9.89 5.63
C ALA A 28 9.97 -10.71 4.51
N ILE A 29 11.28 -10.61 4.37
CA ILE A 29 12.07 -11.38 3.40
C ILE A 29 12.13 -12.85 3.77
N MET A 30 12.35 -13.16 5.06
CA MET A 30 12.50 -14.55 5.51
C MET A 30 11.20 -15.36 5.46
N TYR A 31 10.06 -14.72 5.70
CA TYR A 31 8.75 -15.37 5.77
C TYR A 31 7.77 -14.67 4.82
N PRO A 32 7.96 -14.89 3.49
CA PRO A 32 7.21 -14.19 2.47
C PRO A 32 5.69 -14.41 2.57
N GLU A 33 5.27 -15.66 2.77
CA GLU A 33 3.87 -16.04 2.84
C GLU A 33 3.13 -15.39 4.01
N VAL A 34 3.72 -15.45 5.21
CA VAL A 34 3.16 -14.84 6.43
C VAL A 34 3.02 -13.33 6.26
N THR A 35 3.99 -12.70 5.60
CA THR A 35 3.99 -11.26 5.35
C THR A 35 2.89 -10.86 4.38
N ASN A 36 2.72 -11.59 3.28
CA ASN A 36 1.65 -11.32 2.32
C ASN A 36 0.26 -11.55 2.94
N LEU A 37 0.09 -12.61 3.74
CA LEU A 37 -1.16 -12.84 4.48
C LEU A 37 -1.44 -11.70 5.47
N SER A 38 -0.42 -11.25 6.20
CA SER A 38 -0.54 -10.13 7.14
C SER A 38 -0.95 -8.84 6.43
N VAL A 39 -0.34 -8.54 5.28
CA VAL A 39 -0.69 -7.37 4.47
C VAL A 39 -2.11 -7.47 3.93
N ALA A 40 -2.50 -8.61 3.37
CA ALA A 40 -3.86 -8.84 2.86
C ALA A 40 -4.92 -8.71 3.97
N PHE A 41 -4.63 -9.24 5.15
CA PHE A 41 -5.49 -9.11 6.33
C PHE A 41 -5.61 -7.65 6.80
N LEU A 42 -4.48 -6.94 6.93
CA LEU A 42 -4.48 -5.51 7.30
C LEU A 42 -5.25 -4.66 6.28
N LEU A 43 -5.07 -4.92 4.99
CA LEU A 43 -5.81 -4.23 3.94
C LEU A 43 -7.31 -4.50 4.01
N SER A 44 -7.70 -5.71 4.39
CA SER A 44 -9.12 -6.04 4.61
C SER A 44 -9.71 -5.21 5.75
N ILE A 45 -8.99 -5.05 6.86
CA ILE A 45 -9.41 -4.17 7.97
C ILE A 45 -9.50 -2.71 7.50
N VAL A 46 -8.52 -2.23 6.73
CA VAL A 46 -8.53 -0.87 6.18
C VAL A 46 -9.73 -0.67 5.25
N LEU A 47 -10.03 -1.63 4.38
CA LEU A 47 -11.19 -1.58 3.48
C LEU A 47 -12.50 -1.60 4.25
N LEU A 48 -12.58 -2.36 5.34
CA LEU A 48 -13.75 -2.39 6.21
C LEU A 48 -13.99 -1.01 6.84
N ILE A 49 -12.96 -0.43 7.46
CA ILE A 49 -13.06 0.88 8.13
C ILE A 49 -13.37 1.99 7.11
N THR A 50 -12.66 2.02 5.98
CA THR A 50 -12.87 3.03 4.95
C THR A 50 -14.22 2.86 4.25
N GLY A 51 -14.69 1.63 4.07
CA GLY A 51 -16.02 1.30 3.53
C GLY A 51 -17.14 1.86 4.41
N LEU A 52 -17.09 1.57 5.72
CA LEU A 52 -18.02 2.12 6.70
C LEU A 52 -17.98 3.65 6.70
N GLY A 53 -16.79 4.24 6.79
CA GLY A 53 -16.62 5.69 6.81
C GLY A 53 -17.20 6.37 5.57
N ARG A 54 -17.06 5.77 4.38
CA ARG A 54 -17.61 6.32 3.14
C ARG A 54 -19.14 6.26 3.10
N ILE A 55 -19.75 5.20 3.63
CA ILE A 55 -21.22 5.07 3.70
C ILE A 55 -21.78 6.10 4.68
N VAL A 56 -21.21 6.21 5.88
CA VAL A 56 -21.65 7.19 6.89
C VAL A 56 -21.53 8.61 6.33
N ASN A 57 -20.38 8.94 5.75
CA ASN A 57 -20.14 10.27 5.19
C ASN A 57 -20.91 10.56 3.89
N ALA A 58 -21.48 9.55 3.24
CA ALA A 58 -22.35 9.77 2.08
C ALA A 58 -23.72 10.33 2.50
N SER A 59 -24.19 9.96 3.70
CA SER A 59 -25.48 10.40 4.24
C SER A 59 -25.39 11.67 5.09
N SER A 60 -24.25 11.94 5.72
CA SER A 60 -24.12 13.03 6.70
C SER A 60 -23.70 14.39 6.14
N ASP A 61 -23.23 14.46 4.91
CA ASP A 61 -22.62 15.67 4.35
C ASP A 61 -23.62 16.37 3.42
N GLU A 62 -24.44 17.26 4.00
CA GLU A 62 -25.51 18.04 3.35
C GLU A 62 -25.02 18.90 2.17
N LYS A 63 -23.70 19.15 2.08
CA LYS A 63 -23.08 19.94 1.02
C LYS A 63 -22.69 19.11 -0.20
N LEU A 64 -22.87 17.79 -0.18
CA LEU A 64 -22.61 16.93 -1.32
C LEU A 64 -23.70 17.07 -2.38
N THR A 65 -23.28 17.15 -3.65
CA THR A 65 -24.19 16.88 -4.75
C THR A 65 -24.62 15.41 -4.70
N ASN A 66 -25.87 15.13 -5.08
CA ASN A 66 -26.42 13.76 -5.10
C ASN A 66 -25.50 12.74 -5.79
N LEU A 67 -24.81 13.14 -6.87
CA LEU A 67 -23.85 12.28 -7.58
C LEU A 67 -22.63 11.90 -6.73
N LYS A 68 -22.09 12.83 -5.93
CA LYS A 68 -20.94 12.56 -5.06
C LYS A 68 -21.34 11.73 -3.83
N ALA A 69 -22.56 11.93 -3.31
CA ALA A 69 -23.10 11.10 -2.23
C ALA A 69 -23.30 9.65 -2.70
N ILE A 70 -23.92 9.46 -3.87
CA ILE A 70 -24.12 8.13 -4.48
C ILE A 70 -22.80 7.43 -4.76
N SER A 71 -21.80 8.13 -5.33
CA SER A 71 -20.49 7.51 -5.62
C SER A 71 -19.74 7.11 -4.35
N ARG A 72 -19.80 7.93 -3.29
CA ARG A 72 -19.23 7.58 -1.97
C ARG A 72 -19.92 6.36 -1.39
N PHE A 73 -21.25 6.31 -1.42
CA PHE A 73 -22.02 5.16 -0.93
C PHE A 73 -21.67 3.88 -1.68
N ILE A 74 -21.70 3.90 -3.02
CA ILE A 74 -21.35 2.74 -3.86
C ILE A 74 -19.93 2.28 -3.59
N SER A 75 -18.96 3.21 -3.57
CA SER A 75 -17.56 2.88 -3.31
C SER A 75 -17.35 2.32 -1.89
N GLY A 76 -18.17 2.75 -0.92
CA GLY A 76 -18.14 2.27 0.45
C GLY A 76 -18.73 0.87 0.58
N ALA A 77 -19.89 0.62 -0.05
CA ALA A 77 -20.52 -0.70 -0.11
C ALA A 77 -19.62 -1.72 -0.82
N PHE A 78 -18.99 -1.33 -1.93
CA PHE A 78 -18.02 -2.17 -2.63
C PHE A 78 -16.82 -2.52 -1.74
N ALA A 79 -16.24 -1.54 -1.04
CA ALA A 79 -15.13 -1.77 -0.13
C ALA A 79 -15.51 -2.73 1.02
N LEU A 80 -16.72 -2.59 1.57
CA LEU A 80 -17.23 -3.50 2.60
C LEU A 80 -17.35 -4.94 2.11
N ILE A 81 -18.05 -5.15 0.99
CA ILE A 81 -18.24 -6.47 0.42
C ILE A 81 -16.89 -7.10 0.12
N LEU A 82 -15.99 -6.35 -0.52
CA LEU A 82 -14.65 -6.83 -0.85
C LEU A 82 -13.86 -7.20 0.41
N SER A 83 -13.92 -6.40 1.48
CA SER A 83 -13.23 -6.72 2.74
C SER A 83 -13.70 -8.03 3.36
N ILE A 84 -15.01 -8.28 3.37
CA ILE A 84 -15.60 -9.50 3.94
C ILE A 84 -15.21 -10.71 3.10
N VAL A 85 -15.27 -10.59 1.77
CA VAL A 85 -14.87 -11.65 0.84
C VAL A 85 -13.40 -12.01 1.03
N ILE A 86 -12.50 -11.02 1.12
CA ILE A 86 -11.07 -11.28 1.31
C ILE A 86 -10.83 -11.99 2.65
N ILE A 87 -11.45 -11.53 3.74
CA ILE A 87 -11.33 -12.19 5.06
C ILE A 87 -11.82 -13.64 5.00
N LEU A 88 -12.97 -13.89 4.38
CA LEU A 88 -13.53 -15.23 4.27
C LEU A 88 -12.59 -16.17 3.50
N ILE A 89 -12.01 -15.69 2.40
CA ILE A 89 -11.04 -16.45 1.59
C ILE A 89 -9.79 -16.77 2.41
N ILE A 90 -9.22 -15.77 3.11
CA ILE A 90 -8.04 -15.96 3.97
C ILE A 90 -8.29 -17.01 5.05
N VAL A 91 -9.43 -16.94 5.74
CA VAL A 91 -9.77 -17.86 6.84
C VAL A 91 -10.07 -19.26 6.31
N SER A 92 -10.71 -19.38 5.15
CA SER A 92 -11.10 -20.68 4.60
C SER A 92 -9.91 -21.44 4.02
N ASN A 93 -9.05 -20.76 3.27
CA ASN A 93 -7.87 -21.37 2.66
C ASN A 93 -6.75 -20.32 2.45
N PRO A 94 -5.82 -20.20 3.41
CA PRO A 94 -4.77 -19.18 3.37
C PRO A 94 -3.89 -19.26 2.12
N THR A 95 -3.63 -20.45 1.59
CA THR A 95 -2.76 -20.60 0.41
C THR A 95 -3.46 -20.11 -0.85
N GLN A 96 -4.71 -20.52 -1.09
CA GLN A 96 -5.50 -20.03 -2.22
C GLN A 96 -5.79 -18.52 -2.12
N ALA A 97 -5.90 -17.99 -0.90
CA ALA A 97 -6.06 -16.56 -0.69
C ALA A 97 -4.89 -15.74 -1.25
N LEU A 98 -3.68 -16.28 -1.18
CA LEU A 98 -2.49 -15.65 -1.72
C LEU A 98 -2.53 -15.59 -3.25
N ASP A 99 -2.99 -16.64 -3.93
CA ASP A 99 -3.09 -16.64 -5.39
C ASP A 99 -4.08 -15.59 -5.90
N ILE A 100 -5.24 -15.49 -5.26
CA ILE A 100 -6.26 -14.48 -5.56
C ILE A 100 -5.72 -13.08 -5.23
N TRP A 101 -5.00 -12.93 -4.12
CA TRP A 101 -4.35 -11.69 -3.74
C TRP A 101 -3.32 -11.24 -4.78
N TYR A 102 -2.47 -12.14 -5.26
CA TYR A 102 -1.48 -11.85 -6.30
C TYR A 102 -2.13 -11.47 -7.62
N LEU A 103 -3.24 -12.13 -7.98
CA LEU A 103 -4.03 -11.76 -9.17
C LEU A 103 -4.57 -10.32 -9.06
N ILE A 104 -5.16 -9.95 -7.91
CA ILE A 104 -5.67 -8.59 -7.67
C ILE A 104 -4.53 -7.57 -7.79
N VAL A 105 -3.37 -7.85 -7.18
CA VAL A 105 -2.20 -6.98 -7.26
C VAL A 105 -1.69 -6.87 -8.69
N ALA A 106 -1.63 -7.97 -9.43
CA ALA A 106 -1.17 -7.97 -10.82
C ALA A 106 -2.05 -7.10 -11.70
N ILE A 107 -3.37 -7.20 -11.56
CA ILE A 107 -4.34 -6.35 -12.27
C ILE A 107 -4.14 -4.88 -11.88
N ALA A 108 -3.97 -4.59 -10.58
CA ALA A 108 -3.71 -3.23 -10.11
C ALA A 108 -2.41 -2.65 -10.69
N LEU A 109 -1.33 -3.44 -10.74
CA LEU A 109 -0.06 -3.06 -11.36
C LEU A 109 -0.23 -2.80 -12.86
N LEU A 110 -1.04 -3.60 -13.56
CA LEU A 110 -1.32 -3.40 -14.98
C LEU A 110 -2.00 -2.04 -15.23
N ILE A 111 -3.02 -1.74 -14.43
CA ILE A 111 -3.73 -0.46 -14.49
C ILE A 111 -2.78 0.69 -14.16
N ILE A 112 -2.02 0.61 -13.07
CA ILE A 112 -1.08 1.66 -12.64
C ILE A 112 0.01 1.88 -13.70
N GLY A 113 0.58 0.79 -14.23
CA GLY A 113 1.60 0.85 -15.27
C GLY A 113 1.09 1.48 -16.55
N GLY A 114 -0.08 1.04 -17.03
CA GLY A 114 -0.75 1.63 -18.19
C GLY A 114 -1.07 3.12 -18.00
N MET A 115 -1.60 3.49 -16.84
CA MET A 115 -1.86 4.89 -16.50
C MET A 115 -0.58 5.74 -16.48
N ARG A 116 0.54 5.22 -15.97
CA ARG A 116 1.83 5.94 -16.00
C ARG A 116 2.32 6.16 -17.41
N ILE A 117 2.17 5.18 -18.30
CA ILE A 117 2.52 5.34 -19.73
C ILE A 117 1.65 6.43 -20.36
N ILE A 118 0.33 6.37 -20.18
CA ILE A 118 -0.62 7.38 -20.69
C ILE A 118 -0.28 8.78 -20.17
N LEU A 119 -0.02 8.89 -18.86
CA LEU A 119 0.35 10.17 -18.23
C LEU A 119 1.69 10.69 -18.75
N GLY A 120 2.72 9.86 -18.89
CA GLY A 120 4.02 10.29 -19.41
C GLY A 120 3.94 10.80 -20.84
N ILE A 121 3.13 10.15 -21.69
CA ILE A 121 2.85 10.58 -23.06
C ILE A 121 2.06 11.90 -23.05
N GLY A 122 0.96 11.97 -22.30
CA GLY A 122 0.01 13.08 -22.32
C GLY A 122 0.46 14.34 -21.56
N SER A 123 1.41 14.23 -20.64
CA SER A 123 1.79 15.34 -19.75
C SER A 123 2.82 16.29 -20.38
N LYS A 124 2.37 17.14 -21.30
CA LYS A 124 3.19 18.22 -21.88
C LYS A 124 3.65 19.29 -20.87
N LYS A 125 3.12 19.26 -19.64
CA LYS A 125 3.42 20.24 -18.57
C LYS A 125 4.67 19.91 -17.74
N PHE A 126 5.21 18.70 -17.82
CA PHE A 126 6.40 18.30 -17.07
C PHE A 126 7.64 18.27 -17.95
N ASP A 127 8.81 18.43 -17.34
CA ASP A 127 10.10 18.33 -18.01
C ASP A 127 10.26 16.99 -18.72
N ASN A 128 10.93 17.00 -19.88
CA ASN A 128 11.09 15.82 -20.74
C ASN A 128 11.74 14.63 -20.00
N TRP A 129 12.68 14.88 -19.08
CA TRP A 129 13.29 13.83 -18.28
C TRP A 129 12.27 13.12 -17.37
N PHE A 130 11.42 13.87 -16.67
CA PHE A 130 10.36 13.30 -15.83
C PHE A 130 9.34 12.50 -16.64
N ARG A 131 9.01 12.96 -17.86
CA ARG A 131 8.12 12.21 -18.77
C ARG A 131 8.72 10.87 -19.18
N ILE A 132 9.98 10.88 -19.62
CA ILE A 132 10.71 9.66 -20.02
C ILE A 132 10.79 8.68 -18.84
N LEU A 133 11.16 9.16 -17.65
CA LEU A 133 11.19 8.33 -16.45
C LEU A 133 9.82 7.72 -16.14
N THR A 134 8.75 8.51 -16.21
CA THR A 134 7.39 8.03 -15.93
C THR A 134 6.96 6.94 -16.92
N ILE A 135 7.31 7.08 -18.21
CA ILE A 135 7.05 6.06 -19.23
C ILE A 135 7.84 4.78 -18.93
N ILE A 136 9.15 4.89 -18.67
CA ILE A 136 10.01 3.73 -18.37
C ILE A 136 9.49 2.99 -17.15
N ILE A 137 9.18 3.70 -16.07
CA ILE A 137 8.59 3.12 -14.86
C ILE A 137 7.26 2.44 -15.19
N GLY A 138 6.42 3.06 -16.02
CA GLY A 138 5.16 2.47 -16.47
C GLY A 138 5.35 1.17 -17.24
N ILE A 139 6.27 1.12 -18.21
CA ILE A 139 6.60 -0.08 -18.99
C ILE A 139 7.12 -1.20 -18.08
N VAL A 140 8.06 -0.90 -17.19
CA VAL A 140 8.58 -1.86 -16.22
C VAL A 140 7.44 -2.41 -15.35
N THR A 141 6.53 -1.54 -14.88
CA THR A 141 5.37 -1.96 -14.07
C THR A 141 4.44 -2.89 -14.85
N VAL A 142 4.18 -2.62 -16.14
CA VAL A 142 3.35 -3.49 -17.00
C VAL A 142 4.02 -4.84 -17.23
N ILE A 143 5.33 -4.87 -17.52
CA ILE A 143 6.07 -6.12 -17.69
C ILE A 143 5.99 -6.96 -16.41
N PHE A 144 6.24 -6.36 -15.25
CA PHE A 144 6.09 -7.04 -13.97
C PHE A 144 4.67 -7.55 -13.74
N SER A 145 3.64 -6.74 -14.04
CA SER A 145 2.25 -7.19 -13.95
C SER A 145 1.98 -8.44 -14.80
N ILE A 146 2.44 -8.46 -16.06
CA ILE A 146 2.28 -9.62 -16.96
C ILE A 146 3.02 -10.84 -16.39
N LEU A 147 4.25 -10.67 -15.88
CA LEU A 147 5.00 -11.76 -15.26
C LEU A 147 4.26 -12.35 -14.06
N VAL A 148 3.64 -11.52 -13.22
CA VAL A 148 2.84 -11.99 -12.08
C VAL A 148 1.57 -12.70 -12.54
N LEU A 149 0.91 -12.24 -13.62
CA LEU A 149 -0.25 -12.93 -14.17
C LEU A 149 0.09 -14.32 -14.70
N LEU A 150 1.29 -14.50 -15.26
CA LEU A 150 1.75 -15.78 -15.79
C LEU A 150 2.29 -16.70 -14.69
N ILE A 151 2.93 -16.13 -13.67
CA ILE A 151 3.56 -16.86 -12.56
C ILE A 151 3.18 -16.13 -11.25
N PRO A 152 2.03 -16.46 -10.64
CA PRO A 152 1.51 -15.77 -9.47
C PRO A 152 2.48 -15.72 -8.28
N GLU A 153 3.33 -16.75 -8.13
CA GLU A 153 4.31 -16.85 -7.06
C GLU A 153 5.35 -15.71 -7.10
N LEU A 154 5.65 -15.17 -8.29
CA LEU A 154 6.51 -14.00 -8.44
C LEU A 154 5.86 -12.72 -7.90
N GLY A 155 4.52 -12.65 -7.90
CA GLY A 155 3.77 -11.53 -7.35
C GLY A 155 4.02 -11.35 -5.86
N GLY A 156 4.01 -12.47 -5.12
CA GLY A 156 4.33 -12.47 -3.71
C GLY A 156 5.72 -11.92 -3.45
N LEU A 157 6.73 -12.45 -4.13
CA LEU A 157 8.12 -12.00 -3.98
C LEU A 157 8.29 -10.52 -4.32
N TYR A 158 7.67 -10.03 -5.39
CA TYR A 158 7.76 -8.64 -5.80
C TYR A 158 7.20 -7.68 -4.73
N ILE A 159 6.02 -7.98 -4.19
CA ILE A 159 5.40 -7.17 -3.12
C ILE A 159 6.31 -7.13 -1.90
N ILE A 160 6.85 -8.27 -1.49
CA ILE A 160 7.68 -8.39 -0.30
C ILE A 160 8.99 -7.63 -0.46
N VAL A 161 9.65 -7.74 -1.61
CA VAL A 161 10.90 -7.02 -1.88
C VAL A 161 10.65 -5.51 -1.77
N LEU A 162 9.56 -5.00 -2.36
CA LEU A 162 9.21 -3.58 -2.26
C LEU A 162 8.90 -3.15 -0.83
N ILE A 163 8.08 -3.92 -0.11
CA ILE A 163 7.73 -3.62 1.29
C ILE A 163 8.98 -3.65 2.16
N SER A 164 9.84 -4.64 1.98
CA SER A 164 11.06 -4.82 2.78
C SER A 164 12.04 -3.68 2.53
N ILE A 165 12.33 -3.34 1.28
CA ILE A 165 13.18 -2.19 0.95
C ILE A 165 12.60 -0.91 1.54
N SER A 166 11.28 -0.71 1.43
CA SER A 166 10.62 0.46 2.01
C SER A 166 10.76 0.49 3.54
N LEU A 167 10.51 -0.62 4.24
CA LEU A 167 10.66 -0.72 5.69
C LEU A 167 12.11 -0.50 6.13
N LEU A 168 13.07 -1.11 5.43
CA LEU A 168 14.50 -0.96 5.71
C LEU A 168 14.94 0.50 5.60
N LEU A 169 14.64 1.15 4.46
CA LEU A 169 15.01 2.55 4.22
C LEU A 169 14.33 3.48 5.22
N ASN A 170 13.03 3.31 5.47
CA ASN A 170 12.31 4.11 6.47
C ASN A 170 12.86 3.87 7.88
N GLY A 171 13.26 2.64 8.21
CA GLY A 171 13.86 2.29 9.49
C GLY A 171 15.18 3.01 9.72
N ILE A 172 16.07 2.99 8.72
CA ILE A 172 17.35 3.72 8.73
C ILE A 172 17.10 5.23 8.91
N VAL A 173 16.19 5.81 8.12
CA VAL A 173 15.84 7.24 8.22
C VAL A 173 15.33 7.60 9.61
N ARG A 174 14.47 6.78 10.21
CA ARG A 174 13.96 7.03 11.56
C ARG A 174 15.05 6.95 12.64
N ILE A 175 15.99 6.01 12.53
CA ILE A 175 17.14 5.97 13.45
C ILE A 175 17.96 7.26 13.33
N ILE A 176 18.27 7.70 12.11
CA ILE A 176 19.00 8.95 11.86
C ILE A 176 18.27 10.16 12.48
N LEU A 177 16.96 10.29 12.25
CA LEU A 177 16.14 11.35 12.84
C LEU A 177 16.11 11.29 14.38
N GLY A 178 16.11 10.08 14.95
CA GLY A 178 16.18 9.88 16.38
C GLY A 178 17.53 10.30 16.99
N ILE A 179 18.64 10.07 16.28
CA ILE A 179 19.98 10.49 16.71
C ILE A 179 20.13 12.02 16.62
N ILE A 180 19.71 12.62 15.51
CA ILE A 180 19.79 14.09 15.30
C ILE A 180 18.86 14.84 16.25
N GLY A 181 17.67 14.29 16.53
CA GLY A 181 16.63 14.94 17.30
C GLY A 181 15.80 15.95 16.50
N PRO A 182 14.69 16.45 17.07
CA PRO A 182 13.89 17.48 16.44
C PRO A 182 14.66 18.80 16.43
N LYS A 183 14.58 19.55 15.31
CA LYS A 183 15.06 20.93 15.23
C LYS A 183 14.13 21.85 16.00
#